data_AF-A0A919M883-F1
#
_entry.id   AF-A0A919M883-F1
#
_cell.length_a   1.000
_cell.length_b   1.000
_cell.length_c   1.000
_cell.angle_alpha   90.00
_cell.angle_beta   90.00
_cell.angle_gamma   90.00
#
_symmetry.space_group_name_H-M   'P 1'
#
loop_
_entity.id
_entity.type
_entity.pdbx_description
1 polymer ?
#
loop_
_entity_poly.entity_id
_entity_poly.type
_entity_poly.pdbx_seq_one_letter_code
_entity_poly.pdbx_strand_id
1 'polypeptide(L)'
;MEPARDESALAAIADTCHRMTAGDFEARLGPIGDSETALTARSAVNGLLDRIDAFAREAGAASAAAAEGRFHRRFLTTGLQGTFKLSAEQINASVTAMSRNADRIAAADRARLQLADELESAVLTVSEQVATAATQMGASANDLARFARGAVTDAERGMGTVTSLRSASEEIRHAVDLINQVASQTRLLALNATIEAARAGEAGRGFAVVANEVKELANETSSSSEEIMGQVNTVQHAAADAVGVLEAVSASFREINHLIDGIAVAVDGGAAGTTGLSQLAEVLRAEVTRFLSTARQT
;
A
#
# COMPACT_ATOMS: atom_id res chain seq x y z
N MET A 1 34.74 67.80 -69.96
CA MET A 1 33.33 67.36 -69.82
C MET A 1 33.22 65.98 -69.15
N GLU A 2 34.30 65.46 -68.54
CA GLU A 2 34.33 64.21 -67.75
C GLU A 2 33.89 64.33 -66.28
N PRO A 3 34.25 65.36 -65.48
CA PRO A 3 34.06 65.29 -64.03
C PRO A 3 32.58 65.28 -63.58
N ALA A 4 31.68 65.93 -64.33
CA ALA A 4 30.24 65.94 -64.04
C ALA A 4 29.54 64.60 -64.33
N ARG A 5 30.11 63.75 -65.20
CA ARG A 5 29.57 62.40 -65.48
C ARG A 5 29.96 61.43 -64.36
N ASP A 6 31.17 61.53 -63.85
CA ASP A 6 31.66 60.68 -62.76
C ASP A 6 30.94 60.97 -61.43
N GLU A 7 30.63 62.24 -61.15
CA GLU A 7 29.88 62.64 -59.94
C GLU A 7 28.43 62.11 -59.96
N SER A 8 27.77 62.10 -61.13
CA SER A 8 26.42 61.54 -61.31
C SER A 8 26.40 60.02 -61.15
N ALA A 9 27.41 59.32 -61.66
CA ALA A 9 27.56 57.88 -61.49
C ALA A 9 27.77 57.49 -60.01
N LEU A 10 28.62 58.23 -59.29
CA LEU A 10 28.85 58.03 -57.86
C LEU A 10 27.59 58.31 -57.03
N ALA A 11 26.82 59.35 -57.39
CA ALA A 11 25.55 59.65 -56.73
C ALA A 11 24.53 58.51 -56.90
N ALA A 12 24.42 57.92 -58.10
CA ALA A 12 23.53 56.79 -58.35
C ALA A 12 23.93 55.51 -57.58
N ILE A 13 25.23 55.25 -57.47
CA ILE A 13 25.76 54.16 -56.64
C ILE A 13 25.43 54.42 -55.16
N ALA A 14 25.70 55.64 -54.67
CA ALA A 14 25.44 56.01 -53.29
C ALA A 14 23.96 55.89 -52.92
N ASP A 15 23.04 56.35 -53.78
CA ASP A 15 21.60 56.20 -53.58
C ASP A 15 21.18 54.72 -53.53
N THR A 16 21.68 53.91 -54.47
CA THR A 16 21.42 52.47 -54.49
C THR A 16 21.93 51.81 -53.21
N CYS A 17 23.14 52.14 -52.77
CA CYS A 17 23.71 51.64 -51.51
C CYS A 17 22.88 52.08 -50.30
N HIS A 18 22.38 53.33 -50.27
CA HIS A 18 21.53 53.80 -49.18
C HIS A 18 20.22 53.00 -49.09
N ARG A 19 19.57 52.74 -50.24
CA ARG A 19 18.37 51.88 -50.31
C ARG A 19 18.66 50.46 -49.86
N MET A 20 19.79 49.89 -50.29
CA MET A 20 20.25 48.57 -49.84
C MET A 20 20.43 48.50 -48.32
N THR A 21 21.02 49.53 -47.70
CA THR A 21 21.19 49.59 -46.25
C THR A 21 19.86 49.70 -45.51
N ALA A 22 18.82 50.25 -46.16
CA ALA A 22 17.46 50.27 -45.64
C ALA A 22 16.69 48.94 -45.86
N GLY A 23 17.31 47.94 -46.50
CA GLY A 23 16.71 46.62 -46.76
C GLY A 23 15.95 46.51 -48.08
N ASP A 24 16.00 47.54 -48.94
CA ASP A 24 15.41 47.50 -50.28
C ASP A 24 16.38 46.84 -51.27
N PHE A 25 16.30 45.51 -51.37
CA PHE A 25 17.08 44.71 -52.33
C PHE A 25 16.42 44.61 -53.71
N GLU A 26 15.25 45.21 -53.91
CA GLU A 26 14.60 45.34 -55.21
C GLU A 26 15.09 46.59 -55.98
N ALA A 27 15.78 47.52 -55.29
CA ALA A 27 16.51 48.62 -55.90
C ALA A 27 17.46 48.15 -57.00
N ARG A 28 17.62 48.93 -58.08
CA ARG A 28 18.53 48.60 -59.18
C ARG A 28 19.41 49.79 -59.53
N LEU A 29 20.70 49.52 -59.69
CA LEU A 29 21.64 50.52 -60.16
C LEU A 29 21.34 50.82 -61.64
N GLY A 30 20.98 52.07 -61.90
CA GLY A 30 20.77 52.62 -63.24
C GLY A 30 22.06 52.66 -64.07
N PRO A 31 21.99 53.12 -65.33
CA PRO A 31 23.18 53.33 -66.15
C PRO A 31 24.14 54.35 -65.50
N ILE A 32 25.40 53.97 -65.31
CA ILE A 32 26.47 54.80 -64.71
C ILE A 32 27.57 55.16 -65.72
N GLY A 33 27.34 54.89 -67.01
CA GLY A 33 28.28 55.08 -68.12
C GLY A 33 28.27 53.90 -69.09
N ASP A 34 28.84 54.12 -70.27
CA ASP A 34 28.87 53.13 -71.37
C ASP A 34 30.20 52.36 -71.46
N SER A 35 31.15 52.63 -70.56
CA SER A 35 32.41 51.90 -70.52
C SER A 35 32.19 50.44 -70.11
N GLU A 36 33.05 49.54 -70.58
CA GLU A 36 32.99 48.13 -70.19
C GLU A 36 33.03 47.97 -68.66
N THR A 37 33.89 48.72 -67.98
CA THR A 37 33.97 48.74 -66.51
C THR A 37 32.67 49.20 -65.85
N ALA A 38 31.99 50.23 -66.39
CA ALA A 38 30.71 50.71 -65.87
C ALA A 38 29.61 49.66 -66.03
N LEU A 39 29.56 48.97 -67.17
CA LEU A 39 28.63 47.87 -67.42
C LEU A 39 28.89 46.67 -66.50
N THR A 40 30.16 46.28 -66.32
CA THR A 40 30.56 45.21 -65.41
C THR A 40 30.22 45.54 -63.96
N ALA A 41 30.53 46.75 -63.49
CA ALA A 41 30.21 47.18 -62.13
C ALA A 41 28.70 47.19 -61.88
N ARG A 42 27.91 47.73 -62.82
CA ARG A 42 26.45 47.72 -62.74
C ARG A 42 25.88 46.30 -62.69
N SER A 43 26.37 45.41 -63.56
CA SER A 43 25.97 44.01 -63.59
C SER A 43 26.33 43.28 -62.29
N ALA A 44 27.52 43.52 -61.74
CA ALA A 44 27.96 42.93 -60.48
C ALA A 44 27.12 43.40 -59.28
N VAL A 45 26.81 44.70 -59.19
CA VAL A 45 25.96 45.27 -58.13
C VAL A 45 24.54 44.73 -58.22
N ASN A 46 23.92 44.76 -59.40
CA ASN A 46 22.57 44.22 -59.60
C ASN A 46 22.52 42.70 -59.39
N GLY A 47 23.54 41.96 -59.82
CA GLY A 47 23.62 40.51 -59.58
C GLY A 47 23.84 40.16 -58.10
N LEU A 48 24.52 41.01 -57.32
CA LEU A 48 24.60 40.88 -55.87
C LEU A 48 23.24 41.14 -55.21
N LEU A 49 22.55 42.21 -55.62
CA LEU A 49 21.19 42.53 -55.19
C LEU A 49 20.21 41.37 -55.44
N ASP A 50 20.22 40.80 -56.65
CA ASP A 50 19.39 39.65 -57.00
C ASP A 50 19.66 38.44 -56.09
N ARG A 51 20.93 38.16 -55.78
CA ARG A 51 21.30 37.06 -54.87
C ARG A 51 20.86 37.32 -53.43
N ILE A 52 20.96 38.56 -52.95
CA ILE A 52 20.53 38.93 -51.61
C ILE A 52 19.00 38.86 -51.50
N ASP A 53 18.26 39.41 -52.47
CA ASP A 53 16.79 39.34 -52.50
C ASP A 53 16.29 37.89 -52.55
N ALA A 54 16.83 37.08 -53.49
CA ALA A 54 16.48 35.67 -53.60
C ALA A 54 16.79 34.91 -52.30
N PHE A 55 17.95 35.18 -51.68
CA PHE A 55 18.32 34.56 -50.42
C PHE A 55 17.37 34.95 -49.27
N ALA A 56 17.05 36.23 -49.12
CA ALA A 56 16.17 36.72 -48.08
C ALA A 56 14.75 36.15 -48.22
N ARG A 57 14.22 36.13 -49.45
CA ARG A 57 12.90 35.59 -49.76
C ARG A 57 12.82 34.09 -49.46
N GLU A 58 13.82 33.33 -49.88
CA GLU A 58 13.87 31.88 -49.69
C GLU A 58 14.12 31.50 -48.22
N ALA A 59 14.97 32.24 -47.51
CA ALA A 59 15.19 32.07 -46.07
C ALA A 59 13.91 32.33 -45.27
N GLY A 60 13.20 33.42 -45.56
CA GLY A 60 11.93 33.75 -44.93
C GLY A 60 10.86 32.70 -45.21
N ALA A 61 10.74 32.28 -46.46
CA ALA A 61 9.82 31.23 -46.90
C ALA A 61 10.03 29.88 -46.20
N ALA A 62 11.28 29.40 -46.13
CA ALA A 62 11.62 28.14 -45.47
C ALA A 62 11.42 28.23 -43.95
N SER A 63 11.82 29.35 -43.34
CA SER A 63 11.69 29.57 -41.90
C SER A 63 10.22 29.70 -41.46
N ALA A 64 9.40 30.42 -42.23
CA ALA A 64 7.96 30.54 -41.96
C ALA A 64 7.26 29.18 -42.07
N ALA A 65 7.58 28.40 -43.10
CA ALA A 65 7.03 27.05 -43.23
C ALA A 65 7.46 26.14 -42.07
N ALA A 66 8.72 26.20 -41.63
CA ALA A 66 9.20 25.44 -40.48
C ALA A 66 8.52 25.87 -39.17
N ALA A 67 8.22 27.16 -38.99
CA ALA A 67 7.47 27.67 -37.84
C ALA A 67 6.03 27.14 -37.79
N GLU A 68 5.43 26.89 -38.96
CA GLU A 68 4.11 26.24 -39.10
C GLU A 68 4.17 24.69 -39.06
N GLY A 69 5.34 24.09 -38.76
CA GLY A 69 5.52 22.63 -38.75
C GLY A 69 5.62 21.98 -40.13
N ARG A 70 5.70 22.76 -41.21
CA ARG A 70 5.82 22.28 -42.60
C ARG A 70 7.28 22.12 -43.00
N PHE A 71 7.95 21.12 -42.45
CA PHE A 71 9.39 20.88 -42.64
C PHE A 71 9.81 20.36 -44.03
N HIS A 72 8.85 20.03 -44.89
CA HIS A 72 9.11 19.58 -46.25
C HIS A 72 9.57 20.72 -47.17
N ARG A 73 9.22 21.99 -46.86
CA ARG A 73 9.67 23.14 -47.62
C ARG A 73 11.12 23.45 -47.26
N ARG A 74 12.01 23.25 -48.21
CA ARG A 74 13.45 23.50 -48.07
C ARG A 74 13.86 24.73 -48.86
N PHE A 75 14.90 25.39 -48.36
CA PHE A 75 15.59 26.45 -49.07
C PHE A 75 16.18 25.89 -50.38
N LEU A 76 15.84 26.51 -51.50
CA LEU A 76 16.41 26.20 -52.81
C LEU A 76 17.86 26.68 -52.95
N THR A 77 18.82 25.75 -52.99
CA THR A 77 20.26 26.08 -53.06
C THR A 77 20.79 26.29 -54.49
N THR A 78 19.99 25.98 -55.50
CA THR A 78 20.38 26.03 -56.92
C THR A 78 20.80 27.45 -57.32
N GLY A 79 21.98 27.59 -57.94
CA GLY A 79 22.49 28.89 -58.41
C GLY A 79 23.21 29.73 -57.34
N LEU A 80 23.16 29.35 -56.07
CA LEU A 80 23.94 30.00 -55.01
C LEU A 80 25.39 29.51 -54.96
N GLN A 81 26.30 30.40 -54.57
CA GLN A 81 27.73 30.13 -54.43
C GLN A 81 28.29 30.74 -53.15
N GLY A 82 29.44 30.22 -52.70
CA GLY A 82 30.15 30.72 -51.53
C GLY A 82 29.28 30.73 -50.26
N THR A 83 29.35 31.83 -49.50
CA THR A 83 28.65 31.98 -48.21
C THR A 83 27.14 31.82 -48.33
N PHE A 84 26.51 32.30 -49.40
CA PHE A 84 25.06 32.16 -49.58
C PHE A 84 24.63 30.69 -49.63
N LYS A 85 25.40 29.84 -50.33
CA LYS A 85 25.13 28.40 -50.40
C LYS A 85 25.30 27.73 -49.04
N LEU A 86 26.38 28.04 -48.33
CA LEU A 86 26.65 27.50 -47.00
C LEU A 86 25.54 27.88 -45.99
N SER A 87 25.10 29.14 -45.99
CA SER A 87 24.00 29.58 -45.14
C SER A 87 22.67 28.92 -45.49
N ALA A 88 22.37 28.74 -46.79
CA ALA A 88 21.19 28.02 -47.25
C ALA A 88 21.19 26.53 -46.82
N GLU A 89 22.34 25.86 -46.92
CA GLU A 89 22.53 24.50 -46.42
C GLU A 89 22.35 24.42 -44.90
N GLN A 90 22.85 25.41 -44.15
CA GLN A 90 22.65 25.50 -42.70
C GLN A 90 21.17 25.70 -42.31
N ILE A 91 20.41 26.52 -43.06
CA ILE A 91 18.95 26.66 -42.87
C ILE A 91 18.28 25.29 -43.08
N ASN A 92 18.59 24.60 -44.17
CA ASN A 92 18.04 23.27 -44.45
C ASN A 92 18.39 22.23 -43.38
N ALA A 93 19.61 22.26 -42.84
CA ALA A 93 20.03 21.42 -41.74
C ALA A 93 19.20 21.70 -40.47
N SER A 94 18.93 22.98 -40.20
CA SER A 94 18.10 23.42 -39.06
C SER A 94 16.64 22.96 -39.21
N VAL A 95 16.04 23.12 -40.38
CA VAL A 95 14.69 22.59 -40.68
C VAL A 95 14.62 21.08 -40.49
N THR A 96 15.65 20.35 -40.92
CA THR A 96 15.73 18.89 -40.73
C THR A 96 15.86 18.51 -39.24
N ALA A 97 16.62 19.29 -38.46
CA ALA A 97 16.70 19.10 -37.01
C ALA A 97 15.36 19.37 -36.32
N MET A 98 14.64 20.42 -36.73
CA MET A 98 13.29 20.72 -36.23
C MET A 98 12.30 19.58 -36.53
N SER A 99 12.31 19.04 -37.76
CA SER A 99 11.47 17.88 -38.12
C SER A 99 11.72 16.69 -37.20
N ARG A 100 13.00 16.32 -36.99
CA ARG A 100 13.36 15.23 -36.08
C ARG A 100 12.92 15.51 -34.64
N ASN A 101 12.98 16.77 -34.20
CA ASN A 101 12.52 17.14 -32.87
C ASN A 101 10.99 17.02 -32.75
N ALA A 102 10.25 17.46 -33.77
CA ALA A 102 8.80 17.29 -33.82
C ALA A 102 8.39 15.81 -33.78
N ASP A 103 9.07 14.94 -34.53
CA ASP A 103 8.84 13.50 -34.49
C ASP A 103 9.12 12.90 -33.10
N ARG A 104 10.19 13.35 -32.44
CA ARG A 104 10.52 12.93 -31.06
C ARG A 104 9.47 13.39 -30.06
N ILE A 105 8.98 14.63 -30.17
CA ILE A 105 7.91 15.15 -29.32
C ILE A 105 6.63 14.33 -29.52
N ALA A 106 6.24 14.06 -30.78
CA ALA A 106 5.06 13.25 -31.09
C ALA A 106 5.20 11.81 -30.57
N ALA A 107 6.39 11.20 -30.67
CA ALA A 107 6.64 9.87 -30.11
C ALA A 107 6.59 9.87 -28.57
N ALA A 108 7.17 10.89 -27.92
CA ALA A 108 7.12 11.04 -26.47
C ALA A 108 5.69 11.26 -25.96
N ASP A 109 4.88 12.02 -26.70
CA ASP A 109 3.47 12.25 -26.35
C ASP A 109 2.64 10.96 -26.44
N ARG A 110 2.83 10.16 -27.49
CA ARG A 110 2.20 8.83 -27.58
C ARG A 110 2.62 7.89 -26.43
N ALA A 111 3.92 7.85 -26.11
CA ALA A 111 4.43 7.02 -25.02
C ALA A 111 3.86 7.46 -23.66
N ARG A 112 3.73 8.77 -23.44
CA ARG A 112 3.12 9.36 -22.24
C ARG A 112 1.65 8.97 -22.10
N LEU A 113 0.86 9.01 -23.17
CA LEU A 113 -0.53 8.57 -23.17
C LEU A 113 -0.65 7.07 -22.88
N GLN A 114 0.20 6.23 -23.48
CA GLN A 114 0.22 4.80 -23.19
C GLN A 114 0.54 4.51 -21.72
N LEU A 115 1.54 5.19 -21.15
CA LEU A 115 1.88 5.07 -19.73
C LEU A 115 0.73 5.50 -18.82
N ALA A 116 -0.03 6.52 -19.23
CA ALA A 116 -1.22 6.97 -18.51
C ALA A 116 -2.31 5.88 -18.49
N ASP A 117 -2.55 5.21 -19.62
CA ASP A 117 -3.50 4.10 -19.72
C ASP A 117 -3.06 2.87 -18.90
N GLU A 118 -1.77 2.52 -18.95
CA GLU A 118 -1.20 1.42 -18.16
C GLU A 118 -1.29 1.71 -16.65
N LEU A 119 -0.98 2.93 -16.23
CA LEU A 119 -1.11 3.38 -14.85
C LEU A 119 -2.57 3.33 -14.39
N GLU A 120 -3.53 3.76 -15.22
CA GLU A 120 -4.96 3.68 -14.93
C GLU A 120 -5.38 2.24 -14.63
N SER A 121 -5.06 1.33 -15.55
CA SER A 121 -5.42 -0.08 -15.42
C SER A 121 -4.79 -0.72 -14.18
N ALA A 122 -3.52 -0.44 -13.91
CA ALA A 122 -2.80 -0.98 -12.76
C ALA A 122 -3.42 -0.48 -11.44
N VAL A 123 -3.68 0.82 -11.32
CA VAL A 123 -4.28 1.39 -10.11
C VAL A 123 -5.71 0.90 -9.89
N LEU A 124 -6.52 0.79 -10.95
CA LEU A 124 -7.89 0.27 -10.83
C LEU A 124 -7.88 -1.17 -10.30
N THR A 125 -7.00 -2.01 -10.84
CA THR A 125 -6.86 -3.41 -10.39
C THR A 125 -6.41 -3.48 -8.93
N VAL A 126 -5.41 -2.68 -8.54
CA VAL A 126 -4.95 -2.64 -7.14
C VAL A 126 -6.05 -2.13 -6.21
N SER A 127 -6.79 -1.10 -6.61
CA SER A 127 -7.88 -0.55 -5.80
C SER A 127 -9.00 -1.58 -5.59
N GLU A 128 -9.37 -2.34 -6.62
CA GLU A 128 -10.36 -3.41 -6.53
C GLU A 128 -9.87 -4.57 -5.65
N GLN A 129 -8.60 -4.94 -5.76
CA GLN A 129 -7.98 -5.94 -4.88
C GLN A 129 -7.98 -5.50 -3.42
N VAL A 130 -7.63 -4.23 -3.13
CA VAL A 130 -7.66 -3.68 -1.77
C VAL A 130 -9.09 -3.65 -1.23
N ALA A 131 -10.09 -3.23 -2.02
CA ALA A 131 -11.49 -3.22 -1.60
C ALA A 131 -12.02 -4.64 -1.30
N THR A 132 -11.65 -5.62 -2.13
CA THR A 132 -12.00 -7.03 -1.92
C THR A 132 -11.35 -7.57 -0.66
N ALA A 133 -10.05 -7.33 -0.49
CA ALA A 133 -9.30 -7.75 0.70
C ALA A 133 -9.86 -7.12 1.98
N ALA A 134 -10.20 -5.83 1.95
CA ALA A 134 -10.82 -5.13 3.07
C ALA A 134 -12.17 -5.77 3.46
N THR A 135 -13.01 -6.09 2.47
CA THR A 135 -14.30 -6.78 2.69
C THR A 135 -14.09 -8.17 3.31
N GLN A 136 -13.15 -8.95 2.80
CA GLN A 136 -12.82 -10.28 3.33
C GLN A 136 -12.24 -10.22 4.75
N MET A 137 -11.40 -9.21 5.04
CA MET A 137 -10.87 -8.96 6.38
C MET A 137 -11.98 -8.58 7.35
N GLY A 138 -12.91 -7.71 6.96
CA GLY A 138 -14.07 -7.35 7.78
C GLY A 138 -14.97 -8.55 8.10
N ALA A 139 -15.25 -9.41 7.12
CA ALA A 139 -15.98 -10.64 7.35
C ALA A 139 -15.25 -11.59 8.30
N SER A 140 -13.94 -11.80 8.08
CA SER A 140 -13.10 -12.66 8.92
C SER A 140 -13.00 -12.13 10.36
N ALA A 141 -12.90 -10.81 10.54
CA ALA A 141 -12.92 -10.16 11.84
C ALA A 141 -14.23 -10.43 12.59
N ASN A 142 -15.37 -10.31 11.91
CA ASN A 142 -16.67 -10.60 12.53
C ASN A 142 -16.82 -12.08 12.94
N ASP A 143 -16.36 -13.00 12.10
CA ASP A 143 -16.35 -14.44 12.42
C ASP A 143 -15.44 -14.75 13.61
N LEU A 144 -14.25 -14.14 13.67
CA LEU A 144 -13.34 -14.25 14.81
C LEU A 144 -13.96 -13.67 16.08
N ALA A 145 -14.67 -12.53 16.00
CA ALA A 145 -15.35 -11.95 17.17
C ALA A 145 -16.47 -12.85 17.69
N ARG A 146 -17.19 -13.52 16.78
CA ARG A 146 -18.20 -14.51 17.14
C ARG A 146 -17.58 -15.72 17.81
N PHE A 147 -16.48 -16.24 17.25
CA PHE A 147 -15.75 -17.38 17.80
C PHE A 147 -15.19 -17.05 19.20
N ALA A 148 -14.55 -15.90 19.37
CA ALA A 148 -13.99 -15.47 20.65
C ALA A 148 -15.08 -15.33 21.74
N ARG A 149 -16.25 -14.75 21.40
CA ARG A 149 -17.40 -14.68 22.33
C ARG A 149 -17.96 -16.07 22.68
N GLY A 150 -17.99 -16.98 21.71
CA GLY A 150 -18.37 -18.37 21.95
C GLY A 150 -17.43 -19.05 22.94
N ALA A 151 -16.13 -18.90 22.74
CA ALA A 151 -15.10 -19.49 23.59
C ALA A 151 -15.13 -18.95 25.04
N VAL A 152 -15.41 -17.65 25.24
CA VAL A 152 -15.62 -17.09 26.58
C VAL A 152 -16.83 -17.72 27.25
N THR A 153 -17.96 -17.83 26.54
CA THR A 153 -19.17 -18.50 27.06
C THR A 153 -18.90 -19.97 27.42
N ASP A 154 -18.12 -20.69 26.61
CA ASP A 154 -17.75 -22.08 26.89
C ASP A 154 -16.84 -22.19 28.11
N ALA A 155 -15.89 -21.26 28.29
CA ALA A 155 -15.04 -21.20 29.48
C ALA A 155 -15.84 -20.91 30.76
N GLU A 156 -16.82 -20.00 30.69
CA GLU A 156 -17.75 -19.73 31.80
C GLU A 156 -18.58 -20.96 32.18
N ARG A 157 -19.09 -21.71 31.19
CA ARG A 157 -19.78 -22.99 31.43
C ARG A 157 -18.86 -24.04 32.06
N GLY A 158 -17.59 -24.10 31.62
CA GLY A 158 -16.57 -24.95 32.24
C GLY A 158 -16.34 -24.59 33.70
N MET A 159 -16.24 -23.30 34.00
CA MET A 159 -16.02 -22.79 35.36
C MET A 159 -17.21 -23.09 36.29
N GLY A 160 -18.44 -23.00 35.78
CA GLY A 160 -19.64 -23.44 36.50
C GLY A 160 -19.59 -24.94 36.83
N THR A 161 -19.17 -25.78 35.88
CA THR A 161 -19.03 -27.23 36.09
C THR A 161 -17.98 -27.57 37.16
N VAL A 162 -16.83 -26.92 37.10
CA VAL A 162 -15.74 -27.10 38.09
C VAL A 162 -16.16 -26.62 39.48
N THR A 163 -16.95 -25.54 39.55
CA THR A 163 -17.53 -25.05 40.82
C THR A 163 -18.46 -26.09 41.44
N SER A 164 -19.36 -26.68 40.64
CA SER A 164 -20.23 -27.77 41.10
C SER A 164 -19.44 -29.00 41.55
N LEU A 165 -18.36 -29.36 40.85
CA LEU A 165 -17.47 -30.45 41.25
C LEU A 165 -16.80 -30.18 42.61
N ARG A 166 -16.36 -28.93 42.85
CA ARG A 166 -15.79 -28.52 44.13
C ARG A 166 -16.79 -28.66 45.26
N SER A 167 -18.03 -28.18 45.09
CA SER A 167 -19.08 -28.33 46.10
C SER A 167 -19.43 -29.80 46.38
N ALA A 168 -19.56 -30.63 45.33
CA ALA A 168 -19.79 -32.06 45.50
C ALA A 168 -18.63 -32.75 46.26
N SER A 169 -17.39 -32.33 45.99
CA SER A 169 -16.22 -32.86 46.71
C SER A 169 -16.18 -32.43 48.18
N GLU A 170 -16.68 -31.23 48.52
CA GLU A 170 -16.84 -30.77 49.90
C GLU A 170 -17.91 -31.58 50.64
N GLU A 171 -19.03 -31.91 50.00
CA GLU A 171 -20.05 -32.79 50.58
C GLU A 171 -19.51 -34.19 50.86
N ILE A 172 -18.72 -34.76 49.94
CA ILE A 172 -18.04 -36.05 50.14
C ILE A 172 -17.07 -35.96 51.33
N ARG A 173 -16.29 -34.88 51.44
CA ARG A 173 -15.39 -34.66 52.58
C ARG A 173 -16.16 -34.73 53.91
N HIS A 174 -17.29 -34.02 54.01
CA HIS A 174 -18.12 -34.03 55.22
C HIS A 174 -18.69 -35.42 55.54
N ALA A 175 -19.10 -36.19 54.52
CA ALA A 175 -19.58 -37.55 54.70
C ALA A 175 -18.47 -38.49 55.21
N VAL A 176 -17.27 -38.38 54.65
CA VAL A 176 -16.11 -39.19 55.04
C VAL A 176 -15.62 -38.84 56.45
N ASP A 177 -15.63 -37.56 56.82
CA ASP A 177 -15.32 -37.12 58.19
C ASP A 177 -16.29 -37.73 59.20
N LEU A 178 -17.59 -37.78 58.88
CA LEU A 178 -18.59 -38.44 59.73
C LEU A 178 -18.35 -39.95 59.83
N ILE A 179 -18.04 -40.63 58.72
CA ILE A 179 -17.69 -42.05 58.73
C ILE A 179 -16.49 -42.31 59.64
N ASN A 180 -15.46 -41.47 59.56
CA ASN A 180 -14.26 -41.62 60.38
C ASN A 180 -14.56 -41.38 61.87
N GLN A 181 -15.44 -40.42 62.20
CA GLN A 181 -15.94 -40.23 63.57
C GLN A 181 -16.70 -41.46 64.08
N VAL A 182 -17.60 -42.04 63.27
CA VAL A 182 -18.36 -43.25 63.61
C VAL A 182 -17.43 -44.45 63.79
N ALA A 183 -16.44 -44.62 62.92
CA ALA A 183 -15.43 -45.68 63.03
C ALA A 183 -14.61 -45.54 64.33
N SER A 184 -14.16 -44.33 64.66
CA SER A 184 -13.43 -44.05 65.91
C SER A 184 -14.29 -44.34 67.15
N GLN A 185 -15.56 -43.96 67.14
CA GLN A 185 -16.49 -44.26 68.23
C GLN A 185 -16.78 -45.76 68.35
N THR A 186 -16.95 -46.46 67.22
CA THR A 186 -17.15 -47.92 67.16
C THR A 186 -15.94 -48.65 67.72
N ARG A 187 -14.73 -48.19 67.37
CA ARG A 187 -13.47 -48.71 67.90
C ARG A 187 -13.38 -48.57 69.42
N LEU A 188 -13.82 -47.44 69.98
CA LEU A 188 -13.88 -47.22 71.43
C LEU A 188 -14.92 -48.12 72.12
N LEU A 189 -16.10 -48.29 71.51
CA LEU A 189 -17.14 -49.20 72.01
C LEU A 189 -16.66 -50.65 72.02
N ALA A 190 -16.01 -51.08 70.93
CA ALA A 190 -15.41 -52.40 70.81
C ALA A 190 -14.31 -52.62 71.86
N LEU A 191 -13.45 -51.63 72.09
CA LEU A 191 -12.43 -51.69 73.13
C LEU A 191 -13.04 -51.87 74.53
N ASN A 192 -14.09 -51.11 74.86
CA ASN A 192 -14.80 -51.26 76.13
C ASN A 192 -15.43 -52.65 76.27
N ALA A 193 -16.00 -53.18 75.18
CA ALA A 193 -16.56 -54.54 75.16
C ALA A 193 -15.47 -55.61 75.35
N THR A 194 -14.29 -55.45 74.74
CA THR A 194 -13.14 -56.35 74.95
C THR A 194 -12.69 -56.34 76.42
N ILE A 195 -12.67 -55.16 77.07
CA ILE A 195 -12.32 -55.02 78.49
C ILE A 195 -13.34 -55.76 79.37
N GLU A 196 -14.64 -55.57 79.14
CA GLU A 196 -15.68 -56.21 79.95
C GLU A 196 -15.74 -57.72 79.70
N ALA A 197 -15.51 -58.17 78.47
CA ALA A 197 -15.38 -59.59 78.14
C ALA A 197 -14.19 -60.25 78.85
N ALA A 198 -13.05 -59.56 78.95
CA ALA A 198 -11.90 -60.03 79.74
C ALA A 198 -12.23 -60.11 81.24
N ARG A 199 -13.05 -59.18 81.75
CA ARG A 199 -13.50 -59.14 83.14
C ARG A 199 -14.44 -60.29 83.51
N ALA A 200 -15.25 -60.75 82.55
CA ALA A 200 -16.14 -61.91 82.70
C ALA A 200 -15.42 -63.27 82.65
N GLY A 201 -14.11 -63.32 82.37
CA GLY A 201 -13.31 -64.54 82.37
C GLY A 201 -13.74 -65.55 81.29
N GLU A 202 -13.84 -66.84 81.64
CA GLU A 202 -14.22 -67.93 80.73
C GLU A 202 -15.59 -67.70 80.07
N ALA A 203 -16.56 -67.08 80.77
CA ALA A 203 -17.89 -66.80 80.24
C ALA A 203 -17.91 -65.72 79.15
N GLY A 204 -16.89 -64.86 79.09
CA GLY A 204 -16.78 -63.75 78.13
C GLY A 204 -16.05 -64.09 76.83
N ARG A 205 -15.49 -65.29 76.67
CA ARG A 205 -14.62 -65.66 75.52
C ARG A 205 -15.26 -65.41 74.16
N GLY A 206 -16.53 -65.79 73.97
CA GLY A 206 -17.24 -65.57 72.71
C GLY A 206 -17.48 -64.08 72.42
N PHE A 207 -17.79 -63.29 73.45
CA PHE A 207 -17.93 -61.84 73.33
C PHE A 207 -16.60 -61.15 73.00
N ALA A 208 -15.48 -61.63 73.56
CA ALA A 208 -14.16 -61.08 73.28
C ALA A 208 -13.76 -61.23 71.80
N VAL A 209 -14.12 -62.36 71.16
CA VAL A 209 -13.86 -62.57 69.72
C VAL A 209 -14.65 -61.56 68.88
N VAL A 210 -15.94 -61.41 69.14
CA VAL A 210 -16.80 -60.45 68.42
C VAL A 210 -16.30 -59.02 68.62
N ALA A 211 -15.93 -58.64 69.85
CA ALA A 211 -15.42 -57.31 70.13
C ALA A 211 -14.11 -57.01 69.39
N ASN A 212 -13.21 -57.99 69.27
CA ASN A 212 -11.98 -57.83 68.48
C ASN A 212 -12.27 -57.70 66.97
N GLU A 213 -13.18 -58.50 66.42
CA GLU A 213 -13.59 -58.39 65.01
C GLU A 213 -14.16 -57.00 64.69
N VAL A 214 -15.05 -56.49 65.55
CA VAL A 214 -15.63 -55.14 65.40
C VAL A 214 -14.53 -54.06 65.48
N LYS A 215 -13.53 -54.24 66.35
CA LYS A 215 -12.39 -53.33 66.46
C LYS A 215 -11.53 -53.33 65.19
N GLU A 216 -11.30 -54.48 64.58
CA GLU A 216 -10.57 -54.60 63.31
C GLU A 216 -11.33 -53.95 62.16
N LEU A 217 -12.64 -54.22 62.01
CA LEU A 217 -13.49 -53.56 61.01
C LEU A 217 -13.49 -52.03 61.18
N ALA A 218 -13.51 -51.53 62.42
CA ALA A 218 -13.44 -50.10 62.69
C ALA A 218 -12.10 -49.49 62.26
N ASN A 219 -10.97 -50.18 62.49
CA ASN A 219 -9.66 -49.73 62.02
C ASN A 219 -9.57 -49.73 60.48
N GLU A 220 -10.07 -50.78 59.83
CA GLU A 220 -10.12 -50.88 58.37
C GLU A 220 -10.98 -49.74 57.79
N THR A 221 -12.14 -49.46 58.38
CA THR A 221 -13.02 -48.36 57.98
C THR A 221 -12.33 -47.00 58.09
N SER A 222 -11.60 -46.74 59.19
CA SER A 222 -10.81 -45.50 59.33
C SER A 222 -9.71 -45.40 58.27
N SER A 223 -8.97 -46.49 58.01
CA SER A 223 -7.93 -46.53 56.98
C SER A 223 -8.49 -46.22 55.59
N SER A 224 -9.58 -46.87 55.20
CA SER A 224 -10.24 -46.60 53.91
C SER A 224 -10.79 -45.17 53.83
N SER A 225 -11.29 -44.62 54.94
CA SER A 225 -11.74 -43.23 54.99
C SER A 225 -10.59 -42.24 54.77
N GLU A 226 -9.41 -42.50 55.31
CA GLU A 226 -8.20 -41.70 55.07
C GLU A 226 -7.75 -41.73 53.61
N GLU A 227 -7.79 -42.90 52.97
CA GLU A 227 -7.51 -43.04 51.54
C GLU A 227 -8.48 -42.22 50.68
N ILE A 228 -9.78 -42.30 50.97
CA ILE A 228 -10.81 -41.52 50.27
C ILE A 228 -10.58 -40.01 50.47
N MET A 229 -10.23 -39.55 51.68
CA MET A 229 -9.87 -38.15 51.92
C MET A 229 -8.68 -37.70 51.06
N GLY A 230 -7.66 -38.56 50.90
CA GLY A 230 -6.55 -38.30 49.99
C GLY A 230 -6.99 -38.11 48.54
N GLN A 231 -7.93 -38.94 48.08
CA GLN A 231 -8.51 -38.82 46.73
C GLN A 231 -9.32 -37.53 46.57
N VAL A 232 -10.15 -37.18 47.55
CA VAL A 232 -10.94 -35.94 47.55
C VAL A 232 -10.04 -34.70 47.49
N ASN A 233 -8.95 -34.67 48.26
CA ASN A 233 -7.97 -33.59 48.20
C ASN A 233 -7.33 -33.47 46.81
N THR A 234 -7.00 -34.60 46.18
CA THR A 234 -6.45 -34.62 44.82
C THR A 234 -7.43 -34.05 43.80
N VAL A 235 -8.72 -34.42 43.89
CA VAL A 235 -9.77 -33.90 43.01
C VAL A 235 -9.96 -32.40 43.21
N GLN A 236 -9.95 -31.90 44.45
CA GLN A 236 -10.08 -30.47 44.72
C GLN A 236 -8.88 -29.66 44.21
N HIS A 237 -7.66 -30.17 44.33
CA HIS A 237 -6.49 -29.52 43.74
C HIS A 237 -6.60 -29.46 42.21
N ALA A 238 -6.96 -30.56 41.56
CA ALA A 238 -7.17 -30.58 40.11
C ALA A 238 -8.28 -29.61 39.66
N ALA A 239 -9.35 -29.49 40.45
CA ALA A 239 -10.42 -28.52 40.20
C ALA A 239 -9.92 -27.07 40.32
N ALA A 240 -9.11 -26.76 41.33
CA ALA A 240 -8.53 -25.41 41.50
C ALA A 240 -7.59 -25.04 40.33
N ASP A 241 -6.74 -25.98 39.90
CA ASP A 241 -5.87 -25.79 38.74
C ASP A 241 -6.69 -25.57 37.45
N ALA A 242 -7.78 -26.31 37.28
CA ALA A 242 -8.69 -26.14 36.14
C ALA A 242 -9.34 -24.75 36.11
N VAL A 243 -9.72 -24.18 37.26
CA VAL A 243 -10.22 -22.79 37.34
C VAL A 243 -9.17 -21.81 36.83
N GLY A 244 -7.93 -21.91 37.30
CA GLY A 244 -6.85 -21.01 36.87
C GLY A 244 -6.60 -21.07 35.35
N VAL A 245 -6.67 -22.26 34.75
CA VAL A 245 -6.58 -22.43 33.30
C VAL A 245 -7.75 -21.76 32.58
N LEU A 246 -8.98 -21.94 33.05
CA LEU A 246 -10.18 -21.36 32.44
C LEU A 246 -10.20 -19.83 32.52
N GLU A 247 -9.70 -19.26 33.61
CA GLU A 247 -9.51 -17.81 33.75
C GLU A 247 -8.49 -17.26 32.75
N ALA A 248 -7.35 -17.94 32.59
CA ALA A 248 -6.31 -17.57 31.62
C ALA A 248 -6.82 -17.67 30.16
N VAL A 249 -7.61 -18.69 29.84
CA VAL A 249 -8.27 -18.84 28.54
C VAL A 249 -9.24 -17.67 28.30
N SER A 250 -10.08 -17.35 29.30
CA SER A 250 -11.03 -16.22 29.21
C SER A 250 -10.33 -14.87 29.02
N ALA A 251 -9.20 -14.66 29.69
CA ALA A 251 -8.37 -13.47 29.51
C ALA A 251 -7.77 -13.40 28.09
N SER A 252 -7.26 -14.51 27.57
CA SER A 252 -6.71 -14.59 26.21
C SER A 252 -7.76 -14.26 25.15
N PHE A 253 -8.99 -14.75 25.30
CA PHE A 253 -10.07 -14.42 24.36
C PHE A 253 -10.59 -12.98 24.48
N ARG A 254 -10.49 -12.35 25.65
CA ARG A 254 -10.74 -10.91 25.79
C ARG A 254 -9.71 -10.08 25.03
N GLU A 255 -8.43 -10.44 25.11
CA GLU A 255 -7.38 -9.80 24.32
C GLU A 255 -7.61 -9.99 22.81
N ILE A 256 -7.98 -11.19 22.39
CA ILE A 256 -8.33 -11.48 20.98
C ILE A 256 -9.47 -10.57 20.50
N ASN A 257 -10.52 -10.37 21.30
CA ASN A 257 -11.61 -9.45 20.94
C ASN A 257 -11.12 -8.00 20.74
N HIS A 258 -10.18 -7.54 21.57
CA HIS A 258 -9.58 -6.20 21.40
C HIS A 258 -8.75 -6.09 20.11
N LEU A 259 -7.98 -7.13 19.77
CA LEU A 259 -7.24 -7.16 18.49
C LEU A 259 -8.18 -7.14 17.28
N ILE A 260 -9.32 -7.84 17.37
CA ILE A 260 -10.33 -7.89 16.32
C ILE A 260 -10.99 -6.51 16.10
N ASP A 261 -11.24 -5.76 17.18
CA ASP A 261 -11.71 -4.37 17.09
C ASP A 261 -10.70 -3.48 16.33
N GLY A 262 -9.41 -3.69 16.59
CA GLY A 262 -8.33 -3.04 15.82
C GLY A 262 -8.36 -3.37 14.32
N ILE A 263 -8.71 -4.60 13.94
CA ILE A 263 -8.87 -4.97 12.53
C ILE A 263 -10.07 -4.25 11.92
N ALA A 264 -11.20 -4.17 12.63
CA ALA A 264 -12.38 -3.45 12.16
C ALA A 264 -12.07 -1.97 11.90
N VAL A 265 -11.35 -1.33 12.83
CA VAL A 265 -10.87 0.06 12.66
C VAL A 265 -9.93 0.22 11.46
N ALA A 266 -9.05 -0.74 11.20
CA ALA A 266 -8.16 -0.68 10.04
C ALA A 266 -8.92 -0.84 8.70
N VAL A 267 -9.96 -1.66 8.67
CA VAL A 267 -10.78 -1.93 7.48
C VAL A 267 -11.74 -0.77 7.18
N ASP A 268 -12.53 -0.37 8.17
CA ASP A 268 -13.62 0.60 8.01
C ASP A 268 -13.19 2.04 8.28
N GLY A 269 -12.07 2.22 8.98
CA GLY A 269 -11.63 3.52 9.48
C GLY A 269 -12.11 3.76 10.91
N GLY A 270 -11.33 4.54 11.65
CA GLY A 270 -11.64 4.87 13.03
C GLY A 270 -12.49 6.12 13.14
N ALA A 271 -13.30 6.21 14.20
CA ALA A 271 -14.03 7.44 14.56
C ALA A 271 -13.11 8.67 14.76
N ALA A 272 -11.80 8.43 14.96
CA ALA A 272 -10.77 9.46 15.07
C ALA A 272 -10.32 10.05 13.70
N GLY A 273 -10.98 9.70 12.59
CA GLY A 273 -10.67 10.23 11.27
C GLY A 273 -9.55 9.49 10.53
N THR A 274 -9.19 8.28 10.97
CA THR A 274 -8.28 7.43 10.21
C THR A 274 -9.03 6.78 9.04
N THR A 275 -8.54 7.01 7.82
CA THR A 275 -9.13 6.42 6.61
C THR A 275 -8.89 4.92 6.59
N GLY A 276 -9.97 4.12 6.56
CA GLY A 276 -9.89 2.68 6.44
C GLY A 276 -9.44 2.22 5.05
N LEU A 277 -9.01 0.96 4.93
CA LEU A 277 -8.57 0.37 3.66
C LEU A 277 -9.61 0.51 2.54
N SER A 278 -10.90 0.29 2.86
CA SER A 278 -12.00 0.42 1.89
C SER A 278 -12.11 1.84 1.34
N GLN A 279 -11.95 2.84 2.20
CA GLN A 279 -12.04 4.24 1.81
C GLN A 279 -10.76 4.72 1.10
N LEU A 280 -9.59 4.21 1.48
CA LEU A 280 -8.32 4.47 0.80
C LEU A 280 -8.35 4.00 -0.65
N ALA A 281 -8.90 2.81 -0.91
CA ALA A 281 -9.06 2.30 -2.28
C ALA A 281 -9.93 3.24 -3.13
N GLU A 282 -11.02 3.76 -2.58
CA GLU A 282 -11.92 4.67 -3.30
C GLU A 282 -11.26 6.04 -3.55
N VAL A 283 -10.56 6.59 -2.54
CA VAL A 283 -9.82 7.85 -2.67
C VAL A 283 -8.70 7.72 -3.70
N LEU A 284 -7.93 6.64 -3.67
CA LEU A 284 -6.86 6.37 -4.63
C LEU A 284 -7.41 6.32 -6.06
N ARG A 285 -8.53 5.62 -6.27
CA ARG A 285 -9.21 5.55 -7.55
C ARG A 285 -9.60 6.94 -8.05
N ALA A 286 -10.26 7.73 -7.21
CA ALA A 286 -10.71 9.08 -7.59
C ALA A 286 -9.54 10.02 -7.93
N GLU A 287 -8.47 9.98 -7.13
CA GLU A 287 -7.32 10.86 -7.33
C GLU A 287 -6.54 10.50 -8.60
N VAL A 288 -6.40 9.21 -8.91
CA VAL A 288 -5.75 8.77 -10.15
C VAL A 288 -6.58 9.11 -11.38
N THR A 289 -7.91 8.93 -11.35
CA THR A 289 -8.77 9.39 -12.45
C THR A 289 -8.62 10.89 -12.69
N ARG A 290 -8.55 11.69 -11.62
CA ARG A 290 -8.31 13.15 -11.72
C ARG A 290 -6.94 13.47 -12.29
N PHE A 291 -5.88 12.84 -11.77
CA PHE A 291 -4.52 13.03 -12.24
C PHE A 291 -4.39 12.70 -13.73
N LEU A 292 -4.91 11.56 -14.17
CA LEU A 292 -4.87 11.10 -15.55
C LEU A 292 -5.68 12.00 -16.49
N SER A 293 -6.83 12.52 -16.02
CA SER A 293 -7.60 13.50 -16.80
C SER A 293 -6.80 14.78 -17.07
N THR A 294 -6.01 15.22 -16.08
CA THR A 294 -5.12 16.38 -16.22
C THR A 294 -3.95 16.06 -17.13
N ALA A 295 -3.32 14.89 -16.94
CA ALA A 295 -2.23 14.43 -17.78
C ALA A 295 -2.68 14.37 -19.25
N ARG A 296 -3.81 13.78 -19.58
CA ARG A 296 -4.30 13.69 -20.96
C ARG A 296 -4.61 15.06 -21.62
N GLN A 297 -4.81 16.12 -20.83
CA GLN A 297 -5.12 17.48 -21.34
C GLN A 297 -3.88 18.35 -21.59
N THR A 298 -2.75 18.04 -20.94
CA THR A 298 -1.45 18.72 -21.15
C THR A 298 -0.65 18.06 -22.24
#